data_AF-A0AAN8UQA4-F1
#
_entry.id   AF-A0AAN8UQA4-F1
#
_cell.length_a   1.000
_cell.length_b   1.000
_cell.length_c   1.000
_cell.angle_alpha   90.00
_cell.angle_beta   90.00
_cell.angle_gamma   90.00
#
_symmetry.space_group_name_H-M   'P 1'
#
loop_
_entity.id
_entity.type
_entity.pdbx_description
1 polymer ?
#
loop_
_entity_poly.entity_id
_entity_poly.type
_entity_poly.pdbx_seq_one_letter_code
_entity_poly.pdbx_strand_id
1 'polypeptide(L)'
;MESEDYEERKERAALVAVVVLTSLAVASLLIALSYYCYIRNKISKRLKFQKGQFSLAESVLVFTYKQLHSATGGFGKSNVIGHGAFGSVYRGVLHDGLKVAVKLMDRAGKQGVDEFKVEIELLSRLRAPHLLALIGYFSDKNHKLLVYEFMANGVLQNI
;
A
#
# COMPACT_ATOMS: atom_id res chain seq x y z
N MET A 1 -67.99 -1.67 -26.82
CA MET A 1 -67.83 -0.54 -25.90
C MET A 1 -67.14 -0.97 -24.60
N GLU A 2 -67.69 -1.90 -23.80
CA GLU A 2 -67.03 -2.37 -22.56
C GLU A 2 -65.73 -3.17 -22.80
N SER A 3 -65.65 -3.90 -23.91
CA SER A 3 -64.46 -4.66 -24.31
C SER A 3 -63.28 -3.80 -24.81
N GLU A 4 -63.56 -2.61 -25.35
CA GLU A 4 -62.51 -1.70 -25.85
C GLU A 4 -61.86 -0.90 -24.71
N ASP A 5 -62.66 -0.42 -23.74
CA ASP A 5 -62.13 0.21 -22.51
C ASP A 5 -61.32 -0.78 -21.66
N TYR A 6 -61.70 -2.07 -21.66
CA TYR A 6 -60.95 -3.11 -20.97
C TYR A 6 -59.54 -3.32 -21.55
N GLU A 7 -59.40 -3.41 -22.88
CA GLU A 7 -58.09 -3.59 -23.51
C GLU A 7 -57.22 -2.34 -23.41
N GLU A 8 -57.81 -1.14 -23.50
CA GLU A 8 -57.07 0.11 -23.33
C GLU A 8 -56.47 0.25 -21.90
N ARG A 9 -57.22 -0.13 -20.86
CA ARG A 9 -56.72 -0.13 -19.47
C ARG A 9 -55.60 -1.14 -19.24
N LYS A 10 -55.70 -2.32 -19.86
CA LYS A 10 -54.68 -3.37 -19.77
C LYS A 10 -53.37 -2.95 -20.47
N GLU A 11 -53.46 -2.31 -21.64
CA GLU A 11 -52.29 -1.76 -22.33
C GLU A 11 -51.61 -0.66 -21.50
N ARG A 12 -52.38 0.27 -20.92
CA ARG A 12 -51.82 1.31 -20.03
C ARG A 12 -51.16 0.72 -18.79
N ALA A 13 -51.79 -0.28 -18.16
CA ALA A 13 -51.21 -0.97 -17.02
C ALA A 13 -49.91 -1.70 -17.38
N ALA A 14 -49.87 -2.35 -18.55
CA ALA A 14 -48.67 -3.00 -19.06
C ALA A 14 -47.54 -1.99 -19.33
N LEU A 15 -47.85 -0.85 -19.95
CA LEU A 15 -46.87 0.23 -20.19
C LEU A 15 -46.30 0.79 -18.87
N VAL A 16 -47.16 1.05 -17.88
CA VAL A 16 -46.74 1.52 -16.55
C VAL A 16 -45.83 0.49 -15.87
N ALA A 17 -46.18 -0.79 -15.93
CA ALA A 17 -45.36 -1.86 -15.35
C ALA A 17 -43.97 -1.93 -16.02
N VAL A 18 -43.89 -1.83 -17.34
CA VAL A 18 -42.62 -1.82 -18.09
C VAL A 18 -41.75 -0.61 -17.70
N VAL A 19 -42.34 0.58 -17.60
CA VAL A 19 -41.61 1.80 -17.21
C VAL A 19 -41.06 1.68 -15.78
N VAL A 20 -41.84 1.12 -14.85
CA VAL A 20 -41.41 0.92 -13.46
C VAL A 20 -40.27 -0.11 -13.38
N LEU A 21 -40.38 -1.24 -14.08
CA LEU A 21 -39.34 -2.27 -14.07
C LEU A 21 -38.01 -1.78 -14.67
N THR A 22 -38.07 -1.06 -15.79
CA THR A 22 -36.88 -0.52 -16.46
C THR A 22 -36.20 0.56 -15.61
N SER A 23 -36.97 1.45 -14.98
CA SER A 23 -36.41 2.48 -14.10
C SER A 23 -35.72 1.90 -12.86
N LEU A 24 -36.31 0.86 -12.24
CA LEU A 24 -35.69 0.14 -11.12
C LEU A 24 -34.38 -0.57 -11.54
N ALA A 25 -34.38 -1.22 -12.71
CA ALA A 25 -33.19 -1.90 -13.22
C ALA A 25 -32.03 -0.91 -13.48
N VAL A 26 -32.33 0.25 -14.08
CA VAL A 26 -31.35 1.31 -14.34
C VAL A 26 -30.82 1.89 -13.02
N ALA A 27 -31.69 2.17 -12.05
CA ALA A 27 -31.27 2.67 -10.74
C ALA A 27 -30.33 1.68 -10.03
N SER A 28 -30.67 0.39 -10.06
CA SER A 28 -29.83 -0.67 -9.49
C SER A 28 -28.45 -0.73 -10.15
N LEU A 29 -28.38 -0.60 -11.48
CA LEU A 29 -27.12 -0.59 -12.22
C LEU A 29 -26.25 0.63 -11.83
N LEU A 30 -26.85 1.81 -11.70
CA LEU A 30 -26.13 3.03 -11.30
C LEU A 30 -25.57 2.92 -9.88
N ILE A 31 -26.33 2.35 -8.95
CA ILE A 31 -25.88 2.11 -7.57
C ILE A 31 -24.72 1.11 -7.57
N ALA A 32 -24.86 -0.01 -8.28
CA ALA A 32 -23.79 -1.01 -8.38
C ALA A 32 -22.51 -0.43 -9.00
N LEU A 33 -22.62 0.34 -10.08
CA LEU A 33 -21.49 1.00 -10.73
C LEU A 33 -20.84 2.05 -9.83
N SER A 34 -21.62 2.89 -9.15
CA SER A 34 -21.08 3.89 -8.22
C SER A 34 -20.39 3.23 -7.03
N TYR A 35 -20.95 2.16 -6.46
CA TYR A 35 -20.35 1.36 -5.40
C TYR A 35 -19.04 0.69 -5.87
N TYR A 36 -19.06 0.10 -7.08
CA TYR A 36 -17.87 -0.48 -7.69
C TYR A 36 -16.77 0.58 -7.93
N CYS A 37 -17.14 1.74 -8.47
CA CYS A 37 -16.23 2.88 -8.67
C CYS A 37 -15.67 3.39 -7.33
N TYR A 38 -16.50 3.47 -6.29
CA TYR A 38 -16.06 3.85 -4.94
C TYR A 38 -15.02 2.86 -4.39
N ILE A 39 -15.29 1.55 -4.45
CA ILE A 39 -14.34 0.50 -4.04
C ILE A 39 -13.07 0.60 -4.87
N ARG A 40 -13.18 0.66 -6.20
CA ARG A 40 -12.04 0.71 -7.11
C ARG A 40 -11.20 1.96 -6.87
N ASN A 41 -11.80 3.11 -6.59
CA ASN A 41 -11.09 4.35 -6.26
C ASN A 41 -10.41 4.27 -4.88
N LYS A 42 -11.07 3.68 -3.87
CA LYS A 42 -10.49 3.42 -2.54
C LYS A 42 -9.28 2.49 -2.65
N ILE A 43 -9.36 1.44 -3.46
CA ILE A 43 -8.25 0.51 -3.76
C ILE A 43 -7.16 1.23 -4.56
N SER A 44 -7.52 2.01 -5.58
CA SER A 44 -6.57 2.75 -6.42
C SER A 44 -5.79 3.79 -5.62
N LYS A 45 -6.40 4.44 -4.64
CA LYS A 45 -5.70 5.35 -3.71
C LYS A 45 -4.73 4.60 -2.79
N ARG A 46 -5.09 3.40 -2.32
CA ARG A 46 -4.17 2.53 -1.55
C ARG A 46 -3.00 2.07 -2.41
N LEU A 47 -3.25 1.67 -3.66
CA LEU A 47 -2.21 1.25 -4.61
C LEU A 47 -1.33 2.41 -5.09
N LYS A 48 -1.87 3.62 -5.30
CA LYS A 48 -1.09 4.81 -5.66
C LYS A 48 -0.20 5.29 -4.53
N PHE A 49 -0.63 5.15 -3.27
CA PHE A 49 0.24 5.43 -2.12
C PHE A 49 1.34 4.36 -2.00
N GLN A 50 1.07 3.09 -2.37
CA GLN A 50 2.10 2.06 -2.50
C GLN A 50 3.04 2.23 -3.70
N LYS A 51 2.67 2.99 -4.74
CA LYS A 51 3.49 3.17 -5.94
C LYS A 51 4.58 4.23 -5.71
N GLY A 52 5.48 3.92 -4.79
CA GLY A 52 6.85 4.37 -4.85
C GLY A 52 7.47 4.09 -6.22
N GLN A 53 8.34 4.97 -6.71
CA GLN A 53 8.98 4.80 -8.03
C GLN A 53 9.68 3.44 -8.12
N PHE A 54 9.15 2.52 -8.93
CA PHE A 54 9.74 1.20 -9.13
C PHE A 54 11.05 1.38 -9.93
N SER A 55 12.21 1.21 -9.29
CA SER A 55 13.51 1.24 -9.96
C SER A 55 13.86 -0.14 -10.51
N LEU A 56 14.63 -0.18 -11.61
CA LEU A 56 15.00 -1.34 -12.43
C LEU A 56 15.65 -2.56 -11.72
N ALA A 57 15.77 -2.59 -10.40
CA ALA A 57 16.10 -3.77 -9.61
C ALA A 57 14.78 -4.41 -9.16
N GLU A 58 14.31 -5.40 -9.93
CA GLU A 58 12.94 -5.90 -10.10
C GLU A 58 12.10 -6.37 -8.88
N SER A 59 12.40 -6.00 -7.63
CA SER A 59 11.58 -6.45 -6.51
C SER A 59 11.47 -5.54 -5.28
N VAL A 60 12.05 -4.34 -5.32
CA VAL A 60 12.20 -3.46 -4.13
C VAL A 60 11.49 -2.12 -4.33
N LEU A 61 10.68 -1.69 -3.35
CA LEU A 61 9.87 -0.47 -3.39
C LEU A 61 10.69 0.78 -3.01
N VAL A 62 10.46 1.92 -3.70
CA VAL A 62 11.04 3.22 -3.31
C VAL A 62 10.05 4.04 -2.50
N PHE A 63 10.25 4.13 -1.19
CA PHE A 63 9.39 4.93 -0.31
C PHE A 63 9.73 6.41 -0.40
N THR A 64 8.85 7.25 0.13
CA THR A 64 9.12 8.67 0.42
C THR A 64 9.49 8.84 1.89
N TYR A 65 10.27 9.89 2.21
CA TYR A 65 10.56 10.23 3.61
C TYR A 65 9.30 10.35 4.46
N LYS A 66 8.27 11.04 3.94
CA LYS A 66 6.99 11.25 4.64
C LYS A 66 6.32 9.91 5.00
N GLN A 67 6.35 8.93 4.11
CA GLN A 67 5.79 7.60 4.39
C GLN A 67 6.49 6.92 5.55
N LEU A 68 7.82 6.92 5.54
CA LEU A 68 8.61 6.27 6.60
C LEU A 68 8.52 7.05 7.91
N HIS A 69 8.54 8.37 7.85
CA HIS A 69 8.36 9.24 9.02
C HIS A 69 6.99 8.99 9.68
N SER A 70 5.90 8.93 8.91
CA SER A 70 4.59 8.58 9.47
C SER A 70 4.55 7.14 10.01
N ALA A 71 5.15 6.19 9.30
CA ALA A 71 5.15 4.79 9.72
C ALA A 71 5.91 4.53 11.03
N THR A 72 6.98 5.30 11.29
CA THR A 72 7.83 5.15 12.48
C THR A 72 7.47 6.11 13.62
N GLY A 73 6.33 6.82 13.54
CA GLY A 73 5.96 7.81 14.55
C GLY A 73 6.99 8.95 14.67
N GLY A 74 7.51 9.39 13.53
CA GLY A 74 8.49 10.46 13.41
C GLY A 74 9.91 10.06 13.80
N PHE A 75 10.27 8.78 13.68
CA PHE A 75 11.54 8.25 14.19
C PHE A 75 11.69 8.47 15.71
N GLY A 76 10.57 8.39 16.44
CA GLY A 76 10.53 8.58 17.88
C GLY A 76 11.30 7.49 18.63
N LYS A 77 11.91 7.86 19.76
CA LYS A 77 12.71 6.94 20.61
C LYS A 77 11.91 5.72 21.08
N SER A 78 10.61 5.85 21.28
CA SER A 78 9.72 4.74 21.67
C SER A 78 9.59 3.64 20.62
N ASN A 79 9.98 3.91 19.37
CA ASN A 79 9.94 2.97 18.27
C ASN A 79 11.32 2.39 17.94
N VAL A 80 12.39 2.75 18.65
CA VAL A 80 13.71 2.16 18.42
C VAL A 80 13.71 0.69 18.86
N ILE A 81 14.15 -0.19 17.98
CA ILE A 81 14.28 -1.63 18.23
C ILE A 81 15.73 -2.12 18.14
N GLY A 82 16.66 -1.27 17.69
CA GLY A 82 18.08 -1.57 17.66
C GLY A 82 18.91 -0.33 17.33
N HIS A 83 20.15 -0.30 17.81
CA HIS A 83 21.13 0.73 17.49
C HIS A 83 22.52 0.09 17.41
N GLY A 84 23.32 0.48 16.41
CA GLY A 84 24.67 -0.05 16.23
C GLY A 84 25.49 0.76 15.24
N ALA A 85 26.64 0.22 14.83
CA ALA A 85 27.59 0.91 13.95
C ALA A 85 27.00 1.34 12.59
N PHE A 86 25.92 0.69 12.16
CA PHE A 86 25.24 0.93 10.89
C PHE A 86 23.99 1.82 11.02
N GLY A 87 23.80 2.42 12.20
CA GLY A 87 22.73 3.35 12.51
C GLY A 87 21.62 2.77 13.37
N SER A 88 20.45 3.37 13.26
CA SER A 88 19.31 3.14 14.16
C SER A 88 18.19 2.41 13.44
N VAL A 89 17.62 1.39 14.08
CA VAL A 89 16.50 0.60 13.55
C VAL A 89 15.23 0.93 14.31
N TYR A 90 14.20 1.31 13.58
CA TYR A 90 12.90 1.70 14.11
C TYR A 90 11.83 0.71 13.69
N ARG A 91 10.96 0.33 14.63
CA ARG A 91 9.70 -0.33 14.32
C ARG A 91 8.76 0.67 13.66
N GLY A 92 8.08 0.23 12.62
CA GLY A 92 7.05 1.01 11.96
C GLY A 92 5.85 0.17 11.55
N VAL A 93 4.77 0.86 11.23
CA VAL A 93 3.57 0.27 10.61
C VAL A 93 3.22 1.11 9.39
N LEU A 94 3.29 0.49 8.20
CA LEU A 94 2.91 1.13 6.95
C LEU A 94 1.38 1.36 6.92
N HIS A 95 0.93 2.26 6.05
CA HIS A 95 -0.49 2.61 5.86
C HIS A 95 -1.44 1.43 5.55
N ASP A 96 -0.92 0.33 5.02
CA ASP A 96 -1.63 -0.91 4.73
C ASP A 96 -1.69 -1.87 5.93
N GLY A 97 -1.04 -1.51 7.04
CA GLY A 97 -0.96 -2.30 8.27
C GLY A 97 0.29 -3.20 8.34
N LEU A 98 1.14 -3.22 7.31
CA LEU A 98 2.35 -4.03 7.32
C LEU A 98 3.33 -3.52 8.37
N LYS A 99 3.74 -4.41 9.28
CA LYS A 99 4.79 -4.11 10.28
C LYS A 99 6.15 -4.17 9.60
N VAL A 100 6.96 -3.14 9.80
CA VAL A 100 8.27 -3.02 9.16
C VAL A 100 9.36 -2.65 10.18
N ALA A 101 10.59 -3.01 9.85
CA ALA A 101 11.79 -2.45 10.47
C ALA A 101 12.41 -1.44 9.50
N VAL A 102 12.61 -0.22 9.96
CA VAL A 102 13.19 0.87 9.17
C VAL A 102 14.56 1.20 9.73
N LYS A 103 15.62 0.84 9.01
CA LYS A 103 17.01 1.15 9.35
C LYS A 103 17.38 2.51 8.76
N LEU A 104 17.66 3.48 9.62
CA LEU A 104 18.21 4.77 9.28
C LEU A 104 19.74 4.67 9.37
N MET A 105 20.43 4.90 8.25
CA MET A 105 21.89 4.84 8.21
C MET A 105 22.46 6.16 8.77
N ASP A 106 23.16 6.07 9.90
CA ASP A 106 23.70 7.25 10.59
C ASP A 106 25.11 7.65 10.06
N ARG A 107 25.72 6.82 9.20
CA ARG A 107 27.07 7.02 8.68
C ARG A 107 27.09 7.98 7.49
N ALA A 108 27.60 9.19 7.71
CA ALA A 108 27.82 10.18 6.65
C ALA A 108 29.01 9.83 5.74
N GLY A 109 29.04 10.41 4.54
CA GLY A 109 30.16 10.30 3.60
C GLY A 109 30.10 9.08 2.67
N LYS A 110 31.17 8.89 1.89
CA LYS A 110 31.24 7.88 0.82
C LYS A 110 31.00 6.46 1.33
N GLN A 111 31.55 6.12 2.49
CA GLN A 111 31.44 4.78 3.07
C GLN A 111 29.99 4.39 3.38
N GLY A 112 29.19 5.26 4.01
CA GLY A 112 27.78 4.97 4.28
C GLY A 112 26.93 4.87 3.02
N VAL A 113 27.27 5.62 1.96
CA VAL A 113 26.62 5.52 0.65
C VAL A 113 26.94 4.19 -0.04
N ASP A 114 28.19 3.75 0.03
CA ASP A 114 28.61 2.48 -0.56
C ASP A 114 27.98 1.29 0.20
N GLU A 115 27.97 1.32 1.54
CA GLU A 115 27.27 0.33 2.37
C GLU A 115 25.77 0.24 2.01
N PHE A 116 25.10 1.38 1.87
CA PHE A 116 23.69 1.44 1.47
C PHE A 116 23.45 0.81 0.08
N LYS A 117 24.30 1.12 -0.90
CA LYS A 117 24.18 0.56 -2.25
C LYS A 117 24.42 -0.94 -2.27
N VAL A 118 25.45 -1.40 -1.56
CA VAL A 118 25.77 -2.83 -1.44
C VAL A 118 24.59 -3.58 -0.80
N GLU A 119 24.00 -3.03 0.25
CA GLU A 119 22.87 -3.67 0.94
C GLU A 119 21.63 -3.78 0.03
N ILE A 120 21.35 -2.75 -0.79
CA ILE A 120 20.28 -2.81 -1.81
C ILE A 120 20.61 -3.84 -2.89
N GLU A 121 21.81 -3.81 -3.46
CA GLU A 121 22.20 -4.70 -4.55
C GLU A 121 22.18 -6.18 -4.12
N LEU A 122 22.68 -6.46 -2.91
CA LEU A 122 22.72 -7.80 -2.36
C LEU A 122 21.31 -8.31 -1.99
N LEU A 123 20.56 -7.53 -1.23
CA LEU A 123 19.27 -7.97 -0.67
C LEU A 123 18.11 -7.86 -1.67
N SER A 124 18.23 -7.07 -2.73
CA SER A 124 17.24 -7.07 -3.82
C SER A 124 17.22 -8.39 -4.60
N ARG A 125 18.32 -9.15 -4.55
CA ARG A 125 18.51 -10.42 -5.28
C ARG A 125 18.36 -11.65 -4.39
N LEU A 126 18.48 -11.50 -3.07
CA LEU A 126 18.41 -12.60 -2.12
C LEU A 126 17.04 -12.67 -1.45
N ARG A 127 16.23 -13.65 -1.85
CA ARG A 127 15.04 -14.10 -1.11
C ARG A 127 15.28 -15.51 -0.59
N ALA A 128 15.60 -15.61 0.70
CA ALA A 128 15.73 -16.89 1.40
C ALA A 128 14.84 -16.87 2.64
N PRO A 129 14.21 -18.00 3.05
CA PRO A 129 13.31 -18.08 4.21
C PRO A 129 13.90 -17.61 5.55
N HIS A 130 15.23 -17.50 5.64
CA HIS A 130 15.96 -17.15 6.87
C HIS A 130 16.71 -15.80 6.77
N LEU A 131 16.54 -15.05 5.68
CA LEU A 131 17.15 -13.74 5.50
C LEU A 131 16.08 -12.65 5.66
N LEU A 132 16.42 -11.56 6.35
CA LEU A 132 15.55 -10.39 6.44
C LEU A 132 15.23 -9.86 5.03
N ALA A 133 13.97 -10.00 4.63
CA ALA A 133 13.52 -9.58 3.31
C ALA A 133 13.51 -8.05 3.20
N LEU A 134 14.30 -7.50 2.28
CA LEU A 134 14.26 -6.09 1.93
C LEU A 134 12.97 -5.80 1.15
N ILE A 135 12.09 -4.99 1.74
CA ILE A 135 10.85 -4.52 1.10
C ILE A 135 11.15 -3.32 0.21
N GLY A 136 11.99 -2.40 0.69
CA GLY A 136 12.18 -1.12 0.03
C GLY A 136 13.29 -0.27 0.62
N TYR A 137 13.45 0.92 0.03
CA TYR A 137 14.39 1.93 0.52
C TYR A 137 13.86 3.34 0.29
N PHE A 138 14.47 4.32 0.96
CA PHE A 138 14.40 5.73 0.61
C PHE A 138 15.81 6.31 0.62
N SER A 139 16.09 7.21 -0.31
CA SER A 139 17.38 7.88 -0.42
C SER A 139 17.19 9.31 -0.91
N ASP A 140 17.67 10.28 -0.14
CA ASP A 140 17.87 11.67 -0.58
C ASP A 140 19.31 12.11 -0.26
N LYS A 141 19.62 13.41 -0.32
CA LYS A 141 20.98 13.90 0.01
C LYS A 141 21.39 13.67 1.47
N ASN A 142 20.43 13.67 2.39
CA ASN A 142 20.64 13.70 3.84
C ASN A 142 20.36 12.35 4.51
N HIS A 143 19.48 11.55 3.93
CA HIS A 143 18.94 10.35 4.54
C HIS A 143 19.08 9.16 3.60
N LYS A 144 19.41 8.02 4.22
CA LYS A 144 19.42 6.70 3.59
C LYS A 144 18.66 5.78 4.54
N LEU A 145 17.55 5.23 4.05
CA LEU A 145 16.70 4.34 4.83
C LEU A 145 16.45 3.04 4.09
N LEU A 146 16.55 1.93 4.81
CA LEU A 146 16.22 0.59 4.34
C LEU A 146 14.99 0.09 5.10
N VAL A 147 14.09 -0.58 4.40
CA VAL A 147 12.80 -1.04 4.91
C VAL A 147 12.73 -2.55 4.77
N TYR A 148 12.60 -3.24 5.90
CA TYR A 148 12.52 -4.69 5.98
C TYR A 148 11.18 -5.13 6.56
N GLU A 149 10.81 -6.37 6.31
CA GLU A 149 9.72 -7.01 7.02
C GLU A 149 10.04 -7.13 8.51
N PHE A 150 9.10 -6.76 9.38
CA PHE A 150 9.29 -6.89 10.82
C PHE A 150 9.09 -8.35 11.24
N MET A 151 10.18 -9.00 11.67
CA MET A 151 10.12 -10.33 12.26
C MET A 151 9.77 -10.24 13.74
N ALA A 152 8.56 -10.69 14.12
CA ALA A 152 8.09 -10.68 15.50
C ALA A 152 8.84 -11.69 16.40
N ASN A 153 9.41 -12.74 15.79
CA ASN A 153 10.26 -13.71 16.45
C ASN A 153 11.70 -13.24 16.29
N GLY A 154 12.11 -12.27 17.11
CA GLY A 154 13.46 -11.77 17.11
C GLY A 154 14.47 -12.89 17.37
N VAL A 155 15.43 -13.04 16.47
CA VAL A 155 16.78 -13.59 16.68
C VAL A 155 17.61 -13.00 15.53
N LEU A 156 18.69 -12.27 15.77
CA LEU A 156 19.87 -12.63 16.55
C LEU A 156 20.33 -11.47 17.44
N GLN A 157 20.07 -11.57 18.74
CA GLN A 157 21.05 -11.09 19.72
C GLN A 157 22.09 -12.21 19.88
N ASN A 158 23.36 -11.81 19.90
CA ASN A 158 24.56 -12.62 20.14
C ASN A 158 25.21 -13.32 18.91
N ILE A 159 26.01 -12.54 18.17
CA ILE A 159 27.36 -12.96 17.71
C ILE A 159 28.29 -11.80 18.04
#